data_AF-A0AAV0EPC9-F1
#
_entry.id   AF-A0AAV0EPC9-F1
#
_cell.length_a   1.000
_cell.length_b   1.000
_cell.length_c   1.000
_cell.angle_alpha   90.00
_cell.angle_beta   90.00
_cell.angle_gamma   90.00
#
_symmetry.space_group_name_H-M   'P 1'
#
loop_
_entity.id
_entity.type
_entity.pdbx_description
1 polymer ?
#
loop_
_entity_poly.entity_id
_entity_poly.type
_entity_poly.pdbx_seq_one_letter_code
_entity_poly.pdbx_strand_id
1 'polypeptide(L)'
;MSSQICRSAASRAARSLLSSYSKQSSRSISGGRAAAAATAVSLRGNLPSLALYGREGSSDASRSWISGLVALPVAAYMLQEQEAYAAEMERTFIAIKPDGVQRGLIAEIISRFERKGYKLVAIKVLIPSKEFAEKHYHDLKERPFFSGLCDFLSSGPVVAMVWEGEGVIKYGRKLIGATDPQKSEPGTIRGDLAVVVGRNIIHGSDGPETAKDEISLWFKPEELVNYTSNAEKWIYGVN
;
A
#
# COMPACT_ATOMS: atom_id res chain seq x y z
N MET A 1 21.56 37.25 -65.08
CA MET A 1 21.41 35.93 -65.73
C MET A 1 20.64 35.06 -64.74
N SER A 2 19.31 35.14 -64.64
CA SER A 2 18.28 34.46 -65.48
C SER A 2 18.70 33.02 -65.78
N SER A 3 18.01 31.95 -65.36
CA SER A 3 16.58 31.65 -65.59
C SER A 3 16.09 30.46 -64.72
N GLN A 4 14.91 30.57 -64.09
CA GLN A 4 13.65 29.80 -64.30
C GLN A 4 13.71 28.27 -64.07
N ILE A 5 13.04 27.75 -63.04
CA ILE A 5 11.60 27.34 -62.97
C ILE A 5 11.24 26.23 -63.97
N CYS A 6 10.84 25.07 -63.43
CA CYS A 6 9.76 24.26 -63.98
C CYS A 6 8.96 23.61 -62.83
N ARG A 7 7.66 23.88 -62.84
CA ARG A 7 6.60 23.26 -62.01
C ARG A 7 5.90 22.16 -62.81
N SER A 8 5.43 21.11 -62.14
CA SER A 8 4.17 20.37 -62.42
C SER A 8 3.83 19.61 -61.11
N ALA A 9 2.66 19.68 -60.45
CA ALA A 9 1.24 19.54 -60.81
C ALA A 9 0.96 18.22 -61.57
N ALA A 10 -0.04 17.38 -61.28
CA ALA A 10 -1.07 17.22 -60.26
C ALA A 10 -1.88 15.97 -60.69
N SER A 11 -2.36 15.14 -59.76
CA SER A 11 -3.65 14.39 -59.84
C SER A 11 -3.79 13.55 -58.56
N ARG A 12 -4.73 13.77 -57.63
CA ARG A 12 -6.21 13.71 -57.62
C ARG A 12 -6.83 12.31 -57.78
N ALA A 13 -7.44 11.87 -56.66
CA ALA A 13 -8.68 11.10 -56.50
C ALA A 13 -8.63 9.59 -56.82
N ALA A 14 -9.37 8.68 -56.17
CA ALA A 14 -10.62 8.80 -55.41
C ALA A 14 -10.95 7.53 -54.58
N ARG A 15 -11.79 7.73 -53.53
CA ARG A 15 -12.96 6.92 -53.05
C ARG A 15 -12.75 5.44 -52.67
N SER A 16 -12.92 5.02 -51.40
CA SER A 16 -14.15 4.85 -50.58
C SER A 16 -15.13 3.75 -51.03
N LEU A 17 -15.37 2.74 -50.18
CA LEU A 17 -16.64 2.01 -49.91
C LEU A 17 -16.46 1.33 -48.52
N LEU A 18 -17.16 1.74 -47.44
CA LEU A 18 -18.49 1.30 -46.94
C LEU A 18 -18.55 -0.22 -46.62
N SER A 19 -19.23 -0.78 -45.61
CA SER A 19 -19.87 -0.39 -44.34
C SER A 19 -20.62 -1.65 -43.82
N SER A 20 -20.75 -1.86 -42.51
CA SER A 20 -21.94 -2.47 -41.85
C SER A 20 -21.73 -2.55 -40.32
N TYR A 21 -22.52 -1.89 -39.45
CA TYR A 21 -23.86 -2.26 -38.90
C TYR A 21 -23.85 -3.67 -38.25
N SER A 22 -24.29 -3.96 -37.02
CA SER A 22 -25.14 -3.37 -35.97
C SER A 22 -24.94 -4.23 -34.68
N LYS A 23 -25.25 -3.85 -33.42
CA LYS A 23 -26.59 -3.73 -32.82
C LYS A 23 -26.49 -3.30 -31.35
N GLN A 24 -27.44 -2.47 -30.94
CA GLN A 24 -27.80 -2.10 -29.56
C GLN A 24 -28.36 -3.28 -28.74
N SER A 25 -28.16 -3.22 -27.41
CA SER A 25 -29.14 -3.72 -26.44
C SER A 25 -29.02 -2.98 -25.11
N SER A 26 -30.01 -2.14 -24.83
CA SER A 26 -30.33 -1.57 -23.52
C SER A 26 -31.30 -2.50 -22.79
N ARG A 27 -31.07 -2.83 -21.51
CA ARG A 27 -32.13 -3.26 -20.59
C ARG A 27 -31.82 -2.89 -19.13
N SER A 28 -32.63 -1.94 -18.66
CA SER A 28 -33.23 -1.73 -17.33
C SER A 28 -32.86 -2.65 -16.16
N ILE A 29 -32.46 -1.98 -15.07
CA ILE A 29 -32.84 -2.11 -13.65
C ILE A 29 -33.68 -3.33 -13.24
N SER A 30 -33.16 -4.11 -12.29
CA SER A 30 -33.92 -4.64 -11.16
C SER A 30 -33.00 -4.80 -9.94
N GLY A 31 -33.30 -4.11 -8.85
CA GLY A 31 -32.59 -4.24 -7.58
C GLY A 31 -32.80 -5.62 -6.96
N GLY A 32 -31.69 -6.26 -6.57
CA GLY A 32 -31.67 -7.51 -5.81
C GLY A 32 -30.87 -7.29 -4.54
N ARG A 33 -31.53 -7.43 -3.39
CA ARG A 33 -30.95 -7.39 -2.05
C ARG A 33 -29.85 -8.46 -1.95
N ALA A 34 -28.63 -8.05 -1.66
CA ALA A 34 -27.57 -8.99 -1.30
C ALA A 34 -27.87 -9.56 0.10
N ALA A 35 -28.40 -10.78 0.15
CA ALA A 35 -28.44 -11.55 1.37
C ALA A 35 -27.05 -12.17 1.58
N ALA A 36 -26.28 -11.64 2.53
CA ALA A 36 -25.05 -12.26 2.98
C ALA A 36 -25.40 -13.57 3.73
N ALA A 37 -25.13 -14.71 3.11
CA ALA A 37 -25.22 -16.00 3.76
C ALA A 37 -23.96 -16.21 4.60
N ALA A 38 -24.07 -16.10 5.92
CA ALA A 38 -23.02 -16.50 6.85
C ALA A 38 -22.98 -18.04 6.91
N THR A 39 -21.96 -18.64 6.32
CA THR A 39 -21.67 -20.08 6.46
C THR A 39 -21.07 -20.33 7.85
N ALA A 40 -21.86 -20.92 8.74
CA ALA A 40 -21.37 -21.42 10.02
C ALA A 40 -20.50 -22.66 9.79
N VAL A 41 -19.19 -22.53 9.99
CA VAL A 41 -18.27 -23.67 10.06
C VAL A 41 -18.47 -24.35 11.41
N SER A 42 -18.97 -25.58 11.40
CA SER A 42 -19.06 -26.43 12.60
C SER A 42 -17.68 -26.96 12.97
N LEU A 43 -16.99 -26.26 13.87
CA LEU A 43 -15.79 -26.78 14.53
C LEU A 43 -16.23 -27.74 15.65
N ARG A 44 -16.13 -29.04 15.36
CA ARG A 44 -16.32 -30.12 16.33
C ARG A 44 -15.03 -30.23 17.16
N GLY A 45 -14.99 -29.55 18.30
CA GLY A 45 -13.88 -29.63 19.26
C GLY A 45 -14.41 -29.63 20.69
N ASN A 46 -13.95 -30.60 21.50
CA ASN A 46 -14.37 -30.80 22.88
C ASN A 46 -14.09 -29.57 23.76
N LEU A 47 -15.13 -29.05 24.42
CA LEU A 47 -14.98 -28.13 25.56
C LEU A 47 -14.98 -28.92 26.87
N PRO A 48 -14.10 -28.59 27.84
CA PRO A 48 -14.13 -29.21 29.16
C PRO A 48 -15.30 -28.69 30.00
N SER A 49 -15.94 -29.61 30.71
CA SER A 49 -17.06 -29.38 31.62
C SER A 49 -16.66 -28.47 32.78
N LEU A 50 -17.22 -27.27 32.82
CA LEU A 50 -17.26 -26.42 34.01
C LEU A 50 -18.55 -26.75 34.76
N ALA A 51 -18.41 -27.57 35.81
CA ALA A 51 -19.48 -27.93 36.72
C ALA A 51 -19.93 -26.70 37.52
N LEU A 52 -21.16 -26.23 37.29
CA LEU A 52 -21.87 -25.32 38.18
C LEU A 52 -22.82 -26.11 39.06
N TYR A 53 -22.46 -26.19 40.34
CA TYR A 53 -23.30 -26.65 41.43
C TYR A 53 -24.48 -25.68 41.60
N GLY A 54 -25.71 -26.18 41.49
CA GLY A 54 -26.93 -25.40 41.71
C GLY A 54 -28.11 -26.32 41.97
N ARG A 55 -28.51 -26.39 43.24
CA ARG A 55 -29.53 -27.26 43.82
C ARG A 55 -30.96 -26.80 43.46
N GLU A 56 -31.86 -27.78 43.44
CA GLU A 56 -33.30 -27.74 43.11
C GLU A 56 -34.11 -26.56 43.65
N GLY A 57 -35.14 -26.16 42.88
CA GLY A 57 -36.29 -25.43 43.42
C GLY A 57 -37.14 -24.71 42.37
N SER A 58 -38.26 -25.35 41.99
CA SER A 58 -39.57 -24.75 41.67
C SER A 58 -39.70 -23.61 40.63
N SER A 59 -40.37 -23.93 39.53
CA SER A 59 -41.38 -23.12 38.82
C SER A 59 -41.14 -21.61 38.63
N ASP A 60 -40.44 -21.22 37.55
CA ASP A 60 -40.83 -20.09 36.68
C ASP A 60 -39.99 -20.11 35.39
N ALA A 61 -40.52 -20.73 34.32
CA ALA A 61 -39.80 -20.98 33.08
C ALA A 61 -39.89 -19.81 32.08
N SER A 62 -39.87 -18.56 32.54
CA SER A 62 -40.10 -17.39 31.68
C SER A 62 -38.99 -16.32 31.69
N ARG A 63 -37.89 -16.50 32.43
CA ARG A 63 -36.91 -15.40 32.63
C ARG A 63 -35.44 -15.66 32.27
N SER A 64 -35.06 -16.81 31.74
CA SER A 64 -33.63 -17.18 31.57
C SER A 64 -33.09 -17.25 30.12
N TRP A 65 -33.75 -16.61 29.14
CA TRP A 65 -33.41 -16.78 27.71
C TRP A 65 -32.84 -15.49 27.08
N ILE A 66 -32.82 -14.39 27.83
CA ILE A 66 -32.47 -13.07 27.29
C ILE A 66 -30.95 -12.79 27.35
N SER A 67 -30.19 -13.51 28.18
CA SER A 67 -28.74 -13.26 28.34
C SER A 67 -27.88 -13.68 27.14
N GLY A 68 -28.39 -14.52 26.23
CA GLY A 68 -27.64 -14.99 25.05
C GLY A 68 -27.73 -14.09 23.81
N LEU A 69 -28.72 -13.20 23.73
CA LEU A 69 -28.96 -12.36 22.55
C LEU A 69 -28.14 -11.06 22.52
N VAL A 70 -27.56 -10.66 23.66
CA VAL A 70 -26.75 -9.42 23.78
C VAL A 70 -25.24 -9.68 23.60
N ALA A 71 -24.77 -10.92 23.75
CA ALA A 71 -23.34 -11.24 23.65
C ALA A 71 -22.79 -11.24 22.21
N LEU A 72 -23.62 -11.58 21.21
CA LEU A 72 -23.21 -11.65 19.80
C LEU A 72 -22.93 -10.28 19.15
N PRO A 73 -23.74 -9.22 19.37
CA PRO A 73 -23.44 -7.89 18.84
C PRO A 73 -22.13 -7.30 19.37
N VAL A 74 -21.81 -7.54 20.66
CA VAL A 74 -20.61 -6.99 21.29
C VAL A 74 -19.34 -7.65 20.76
N ALA A 75 -19.33 -8.98 20.61
CA ALA A 75 -18.17 -9.68 20.04
C ALA A 75 -17.91 -9.30 18.57
N ALA A 76 -18.96 -9.15 17.77
CA ALA A 76 -18.82 -8.70 16.38
C ALA A 76 -18.28 -7.26 16.29
N TYR A 77 -18.76 -6.36 17.17
CA TYR A 77 -18.28 -4.99 17.26
C TYR A 77 -16.82 -4.91 17.69
N MET A 78 -16.42 -5.68 18.71
CA MET A 78 -15.02 -5.74 19.18
C MET A 78 -14.06 -6.24 18.10
N LEU A 79 -14.46 -7.25 17.30
CA LEU A 79 -13.65 -7.74 16.19
C LEU A 79 -13.49 -6.67 15.10
N GLN A 80 -14.55 -5.90 14.82
CA GLN A 80 -14.50 -4.82 13.83
C GLN A 80 -13.59 -3.67 14.26
N GLU A 81 -13.63 -3.26 15.54
CA GLU A 81 -12.70 -2.26 16.07
C GLU A 81 -11.24 -2.75 16.04
N GLN A 82 -11.01 -4.04 16.31
CA GLN A 82 -9.68 -4.63 16.27
C GLN A 82 -9.11 -4.69 14.84
N GLU A 83 -9.94 -4.98 13.84
CA GLU A 83 -9.53 -4.92 12.43
C GLU A 83 -9.24 -3.49 11.96
N ALA A 84 -10.07 -2.52 12.36
CA ALA A 84 -9.84 -1.11 12.05
C ALA A 84 -8.54 -0.59 12.67
N TYR A 85 -8.32 -0.87 13.96
CA TYR A 85 -7.09 -0.51 14.65
C TYR A 85 -5.86 -1.20 14.03
N ALA A 86 -5.97 -2.48 13.66
CA ALA A 86 -4.90 -3.18 12.95
C ALA A 86 -4.60 -2.57 11.57
N ALA A 87 -5.62 -2.08 10.87
CA ALA A 87 -5.46 -1.40 9.59
C ALA A 87 -4.75 -0.04 9.75
N GLU A 88 -5.10 0.75 10.76
CA GLU A 88 -4.44 2.03 11.09
C GLU A 88 -2.96 1.84 11.48
N MET A 89 -2.62 0.69 12.04
CA MET A 89 -1.25 0.33 12.44
C MET A 89 -0.42 -0.32 11.31
N GLU A 90 -0.90 -0.36 10.06
CA GLU A 90 -0.11 -0.85 8.92
C GLU A 90 1.19 -0.03 8.78
N ARG A 91 2.31 -0.72 8.51
CA ARG A 91 3.64 -0.10 8.35
C ARG A 91 4.26 -0.45 7.00
N THR A 92 5.01 0.50 6.44
CA THR A 92 5.82 0.29 5.23
C THR A 92 7.25 0.76 5.43
N PHE A 93 8.19 0.10 4.77
CA PHE A 93 9.56 0.55 4.69
C PHE A 93 9.73 1.50 3.50
N ILE A 94 10.37 2.65 3.73
CA ILE A 94 10.73 3.63 2.70
C ILE A 94 12.22 3.94 2.82
N ALA A 95 12.95 3.96 1.70
CA ALA A 95 14.35 4.35 1.70
C ALA A 95 14.64 5.40 0.63
N ILE A 96 15.27 6.51 1.02
CA ILE A 96 15.85 7.48 0.10
C ILE A 96 17.23 6.98 -0.28
N LYS A 97 17.41 6.64 -1.55
CA LYS A 97 18.63 6.06 -2.13
C LYS A 97 19.77 7.10 -2.17
N PRO A 98 21.02 6.68 -2.42
CA PRO A 98 22.16 7.60 -2.40
C PRO A 98 22.01 8.80 -3.33
N ASP A 99 21.42 8.62 -4.51
CA ASP A 99 21.12 9.71 -5.44
C ASP A 99 20.07 10.70 -4.91
N GLY A 100 19.08 10.24 -4.13
CA GLY A 100 18.11 11.12 -3.48
C GLY A 100 18.73 11.95 -2.36
N VAL A 101 19.60 11.33 -1.56
CA VAL A 101 20.32 12.00 -0.47
C VAL A 101 21.30 13.04 -1.01
N GLN A 102 22.14 12.65 -1.99
CA GLN A 102 23.14 13.55 -2.59
C GLN A 102 22.52 14.74 -3.33
N ARG A 103 21.25 14.66 -3.70
CA ARG A 103 20.49 15.75 -4.32
C ARG A 103 19.72 16.61 -3.33
N GLY A 104 19.87 16.38 -2.02
CA GLY A 104 19.23 17.18 -0.98
C GLY A 104 17.71 17.00 -0.90
N LEU A 105 17.16 15.85 -1.33
CA LEU A 105 15.72 15.63 -1.43
C LEU A 105 15.07 15.06 -0.16
N ILE A 106 15.81 14.99 0.96
CA ILE A 106 15.34 14.37 2.20
C ILE A 106 14.07 15.05 2.73
N ALA A 107 14.13 16.37 2.94
CA ALA A 107 13.00 17.12 3.49
C ALA A 107 11.78 17.08 2.57
N GLU A 108 11.99 17.21 1.26
CA GLU A 108 10.92 17.15 0.26
C GLU A 108 10.18 15.81 0.32
N ILE A 109 10.92 14.69 0.32
CA ILE A 109 10.33 13.34 0.38
C ILE A 109 9.58 13.13 1.70
N ILE A 110 10.20 13.44 2.84
CA ILE A 110 9.57 13.27 4.17
C ILE A 110 8.28 14.08 4.25
N SER A 111 8.31 15.33 3.77
CA SER A 111 7.15 16.23 3.81
C SER A 111 5.93 15.63 3.09
N ARG A 112 6.14 14.82 2.03
CA ARG A 112 5.05 14.24 1.25
C ARG A 112 4.29 13.16 2.03
N PHE A 113 5.00 12.37 2.84
CA PHE A 113 4.38 11.37 3.70
C PHE A 113 3.76 12.03 4.94
N GLU A 114 4.47 12.97 5.57
CA GLU A 114 3.99 13.70 6.75
C GLU A 114 2.72 14.50 6.44
N ARG A 115 2.72 15.32 5.38
CA ARG A 115 1.55 16.14 5.00
C ARG A 115 0.34 15.30 4.56
N LYS A 116 0.56 14.01 4.24
CA LYS A 116 -0.51 13.08 3.91
C LYS A 116 -1.24 12.58 5.16
N GLY A 117 -0.60 12.66 6.33
CA GLY A 117 -1.12 12.19 7.62
C GLY A 117 -0.46 10.91 8.14
N TYR A 118 0.54 10.37 7.43
CA TYR A 118 1.28 9.20 7.91
C TYR A 118 2.23 9.56 9.05
N LYS A 119 2.42 8.61 9.96
CA LYS A 119 3.24 8.78 11.16
C LYS A 119 4.63 8.18 10.94
N LEU A 120 5.68 8.95 11.20
CA LEU A 120 7.06 8.45 11.17
C LEU A 120 7.34 7.69 12.47
N VAL A 121 7.63 6.38 12.37
CA VAL A 121 7.85 5.50 13.53
C VAL A 121 9.28 4.97 13.63
N ALA A 122 10.10 5.15 12.60
CA ALA A 122 11.55 4.97 12.69
C ALA A 122 12.25 5.74 11.57
N ILE A 123 13.45 6.25 11.83
CA ILE A 123 14.31 6.89 10.83
C ILE A 123 15.78 6.73 11.21
N LYS A 124 16.64 6.47 10.23
CA LYS A 124 18.09 6.54 10.40
C LYS A 124 18.82 6.83 9.09
N VAL A 125 20.03 7.37 9.22
CA VAL A 125 20.98 7.52 8.13
C VAL A 125 22.11 6.52 8.31
N LEU A 126 22.47 5.82 7.23
CA LEU A 126 23.61 4.91 7.21
C LEU A 126 24.17 4.81 5.79
N ILE A 127 25.37 4.22 5.67
CA ILE A 127 25.90 3.75 4.39
C ILE A 127 25.78 2.22 4.40
N PRO A 128 24.87 1.61 3.62
CA PRO A 128 24.73 0.16 3.57
C PRO A 128 26.02 -0.49 3.08
N SER A 129 26.41 -1.63 3.66
CA SER A 129 27.45 -2.47 3.07
C SER A 129 26.92 -3.14 1.81
N LYS A 130 27.81 -3.59 0.92
CA LYS A 130 27.40 -4.32 -0.28
C LYS A 130 26.68 -5.62 0.07
N GLU A 131 27.16 -6.35 1.07
CA GLU A 131 26.54 -7.60 1.56
C GLU A 131 25.13 -7.33 2.11
N PHE A 132 24.92 -6.18 2.76
CA PHE A 132 23.61 -5.78 3.22
C PHE A 132 22.67 -5.44 2.05
N ALA A 133 23.17 -4.73 1.03
CA ALA A 133 22.41 -4.45 -0.18
C ALA A 133 21.99 -5.72 -0.94
N GLU A 134 22.86 -6.74 -0.97
CA GLU A 134 22.56 -8.06 -1.56
C GLU A 134 21.42 -8.78 -0.81
N LYS A 135 21.40 -8.70 0.54
CA LYS A 135 20.30 -9.22 1.35
C LYS A 135 18.99 -8.50 1.06
N HIS A 136 19.03 -7.17 0.94
CA HIS A 136 17.84 -6.38 0.61
C HIS A 136 17.28 -6.75 -0.77
N TYR A 137 18.13 -6.92 -1.78
CA TYR A 137 17.72 -7.25 -3.15
C TYR A 137 17.72 -8.76 -3.46
N HIS A 138 17.62 -9.63 -2.45
CA HIS A 138 17.78 -11.07 -2.62
C HIS A 138 16.86 -11.69 -3.69
N ASP A 139 15.62 -11.21 -3.83
CA ASP A 139 14.67 -11.64 -4.87
C ASP A 139 15.13 -11.33 -6.30
N LEU A 140 16.07 -10.40 -6.45
CA LEU A 140 16.60 -9.95 -7.72
C LEU A 140 17.97 -10.57 -8.05
N LYS A 141 18.49 -11.50 -7.24
CA LYS A 141 19.85 -12.07 -7.39
C LYS A 141 20.15 -12.65 -8.79
N GLU A 142 19.14 -13.20 -9.46
CA GLU A 142 19.28 -13.79 -10.80
C GLU A 142 19.14 -12.75 -11.93
N ARG A 143 18.89 -11.47 -11.60
CA ARG A 143 18.73 -10.41 -12.59
C ARG A 143 20.09 -9.87 -13.03
N PRO A 144 20.28 -9.54 -14.31
CA PRO A 144 21.58 -9.09 -14.83
C PRO A 144 22.06 -7.76 -14.23
N PHE A 145 21.16 -6.98 -13.63
CA PHE A 145 21.46 -5.70 -12.99
C PHE A 145 21.67 -5.79 -11.47
N PHE A 146 21.59 -6.99 -10.88
CA PHE A 146 21.69 -7.18 -9.42
C PHE A 146 22.98 -6.60 -8.82
N SER A 147 24.14 -6.95 -9.38
CA SER A 147 25.42 -6.44 -8.88
C SER A 147 25.45 -4.91 -8.89
N GLY A 148 25.11 -4.31 -10.03
CA GLY A 148 25.13 -2.85 -10.17
C GLY A 148 24.13 -2.16 -9.24
N LEU A 149 23.01 -2.80 -8.94
CA LEU A 149 22.01 -2.30 -7.99
C LEU A 149 22.55 -2.33 -6.54
N CYS A 150 23.24 -3.41 -6.16
CA CYS A 150 23.87 -3.53 -4.85
C CYS A 150 25.02 -2.53 -4.69
N ASP A 151 25.91 -2.45 -5.69
CA ASP A 151 27.02 -1.50 -5.73
C ASP A 151 26.50 -0.06 -5.59
N PHE A 152 25.42 0.27 -6.31
CA PHE A 152 24.79 1.57 -6.23
C PHE A 152 24.21 1.87 -4.85
N LEU A 153 23.44 0.95 -4.26
CA LEU A 153 22.84 1.17 -2.94
C LEU A 153 23.90 1.34 -1.84
N SER A 154 25.04 0.65 -1.96
CA SER A 154 26.18 0.78 -1.03
C SER A 154 27.14 1.93 -1.34
N SER A 155 26.91 2.71 -2.42
CA SER A 155 27.85 3.75 -2.86
C SER A 155 27.83 5.04 -2.04
N GLY A 156 26.86 5.20 -1.13
CA GLY A 156 26.70 6.43 -0.36
C GLY A 156 25.60 6.34 0.70
N PRO A 157 25.31 7.47 1.37
CA PRO A 157 24.33 7.50 2.46
C PRO A 157 22.91 7.25 1.96
N VAL A 158 22.16 6.47 2.74
CA VAL A 158 20.74 6.18 2.57
C VAL A 158 20.00 6.67 3.80
N VAL A 159 18.80 7.23 3.59
CA VAL A 159 17.86 7.50 4.69
C VAL A 159 16.81 6.41 4.69
N ALA A 160 16.89 5.52 5.67
CA ALA A 160 15.92 4.46 5.90
C ALA A 160 14.83 4.97 6.84
N MET A 161 13.57 4.64 6.56
CA MET A 161 12.40 5.09 7.32
C MET A 161 11.35 4.00 7.41
N VAL A 162 10.55 4.06 8.48
CA VAL A 162 9.31 3.30 8.62
C VAL A 162 8.16 4.27 8.84
N TRP A 163 7.15 4.18 7.99
CA TRP A 163 5.94 4.99 8.06
C TRP A 163 4.75 4.12 8.44
N GLU A 164 3.88 4.64 9.28
CA GLU A 164 2.69 3.97 9.81
C GLU A 164 1.40 4.74 9.42
N GLY A 165 0.35 3.98 9.12
CA GLY A 165 -1.00 4.48 8.88
C GLY A 165 -1.80 3.57 7.95
N GLU A 166 -3.13 3.76 7.94
CA GLU A 166 -4.01 2.94 7.11
C GLU A 166 -3.66 2.98 5.62
N GLY A 167 -3.42 1.80 5.04
CA GLY A 167 -3.10 1.63 3.62
C GLY A 167 -1.78 2.26 3.19
N VAL A 168 -0.86 2.54 4.13
CA VAL A 168 0.41 3.23 3.88
C VAL A 168 1.29 2.50 2.88
N ILE A 169 1.25 1.16 2.80
CA ILE A 169 2.06 0.40 1.81
C ILE A 169 1.57 0.75 0.40
N LYS A 170 0.26 0.59 0.17
CA LYS A 170 -0.36 0.83 -1.14
C LYS A 170 -0.26 2.30 -1.54
N TYR A 171 -0.53 3.22 -0.62
CA TYR A 171 -0.51 4.65 -0.91
C TYR A 171 0.91 5.19 -1.00
N GLY A 172 1.85 4.68 -0.21
CA GLY A 172 3.27 5.00 -0.31
C GLY A 172 3.80 4.73 -1.71
N ARG A 173 3.43 3.59 -2.30
CA ARG A 173 3.73 3.29 -3.71
C ARG A 173 3.08 4.24 -4.71
N LYS A 174 1.82 4.64 -4.48
CA LYS A 174 1.16 5.65 -5.33
C LYS A 174 1.89 6.99 -5.25
N LEU A 175 2.31 7.39 -4.06
CA LEU A 175 3.04 8.63 -3.81
C LEU A 175 4.43 8.62 -4.45
N ILE A 176 5.10 7.46 -4.42
CA ILE A 176 6.40 7.25 -5.07
C ILE A 176 6.30 7.38 -6.60
N GLY A 177 5.28 6.78 -7.21
CA GLY A 177 5.14 6.68 -8.67
C GLY A 177 5.75 5.41 -9.26
N ALA A 178 5.70 5.30 -10.60
CA ALA A 178 6.18 4.12 -11.32
C ALA A 178 7.69 3.87 -11.12
N THR A 179 8.16 2.65 -11.36
CA THR A 179 9.60 2.30 -11.28
C THR A 179 10.45 3.15 -12.23
N ASP A 180 9.89 3.43 -13.40
CA ASP A 180 10.45 4.34 -14.41
C ASP A 180 9.90 5.75 -14.18
N PRO A 181 10.75 6.74 -13.85
CA PRO A 181 10.33 8.12 -13.67
C PRO A 181 9.62 8.70 -14.90
N GLN A 182 9.99 8.30 -16.12
CA GLN A 182 9.35 8.78 -17.35
C GLN A 182 7.91 8.28 -17.51
N LYS A 183 7.53 7.26 -16.75
CA LYS A 183 6.16 6.70 -16.68
C LYS A 183 5.45 7.09 -15.40
N SER A 184 6.05 7.96 -14.59
CA SER A 184 5.47 8.45 -13.36
C SER A 184 4.72 9.74 -13.63
N GLU A 185 3.49 9.84 -13.13
CA GLU A 185 2.68 11.04 -13.31
C GLU A 185 3.25 12.23 -12.51
N PRO A 186 3.12 13.48 -13.03
CA PRO A 186 3.40 14.68 -12.25
C PRO A 186 2.66 14.68 -10.90
N GLY A 187 3.33 15.14 -9.85
CA GLY A 187 2.87 15.09 -8.46
C GLY A 187 3.35 13.86 -7.67
N THR A 188 3.80 12.81 -8.36
CA THR A 188 4.50 11.68 -7.71
C THR A 188 5.97 12.04 -7.45
N ILE A 189 6.59 11.41 -6.45
CA ILE A 189 7.99 11.69 -6.07
C ILE A 189 8.92 11.47 -7.27
N ARG A 190 8.78 10.36 -8.00
CA ARG A 190 9.64 10.09 -9.15
C ARG A 190 9.28 10.93 -10.37
N GLY A 191 8.01 11.23 -10.60
CA GLY A 191 7.58 12.10 -11.70
C GLY A 191 8.12 13.52 -11.56
N ASP A 192 8.16 14.03 -10.33
CA ASP A 192 8.64 15.40 -10.08
C ASP A 192 10.16 15.48 -9.94
N LEU A 193 10.79 14.45 -9.36
CA LEU A 193 12.15 14.56 -8.84
C LEU A 193 13.14 13.59 -9.48
N ALA A 194 12.76 12.74 -10.44
CA ALA A 194 13.69 11.82 -11.10
C ALA A 194 13.49 11.80 -12.63
N VAL A 195 14.51 11.34 -13.37
CA VAL A 195 14.49 11.37 -14.85
C VAL A 195 14.61 9.97 -15.47
N VAL A 196 15.38 9.06 -14.86
CA VAL A 196 15.69 7.74 -15.43
C VAL A 196 15.63 6.63 -14.38
N VAL A 197 15.34 5.40 -14.83
CA VAL A 197 15.13 4.22 -13.96
C VAL A 197 16.30 3.96 -13.01
N GLY A 198 17.55 4.07 -13.49
CA GLY A 198 18.74 3.81 -12.68
C GLY A 198 19.03 4.85 -11.59
N ARG A 199 18.30 5.98 -11.58
CA ARG A 199 18.42 7.08 -10.62
C ARG A 199 17.03 7.55 -10.19
N ASN A 200 16.24 6.60 -9.69
CA ASN A 200 14.85 6.80 -9.29
C ASN A 200 14.67 7.13 -7.80
N ILE A 201 15.74 7.58 -7.13
CA ILE A 201 15.85 8.27 -5.82
C ILE A 201 15.26 7.63 -4.57
N ILE A 202 14.28 6.74 -4.68
CA ILE A 202 13.52 6.23 -3.54
C ILE A 202 13.08 4.77 -3.77
N HIS A 203 12.96 4.02 -2.68
CA HIS A 203 12.38 2.69 -2.60
C HIS A 203 11.22 2.70 -1.61
N GLY A 204 10.24 1.82 -1.84
CA GLY A 204 9.19 1.54 -0.86
C GLY A 204 8.64 0.13 -1.05
N SER A 205 8.27 -0.53 0.05
CA SER A 205 7.76 -1.91 0.04
C SER A 205 6.56 -2.05 -0.90
N ASP A 206 6.44 -3.20 -1.55
CA ASP A 206 5.42 -3.46 -2.56
C ASP A 206 4.22 -4.29 -2.08
N GLY A 207 4.30 -4.87 -0.89
CA GLY A 207 3.23 -5.59 -0.23
C GLY A 207 3.45 -5.75 1.28
N PRO A 208 2.47 -6.34 1.99
CA PRO A 208 2.53 -6.52 3.44
C PRO A 208 3.69 -7.40 3.92
N GLU A 209 3.96 -8.50 3.22
CA GLU A 209 5.03 -9.42 3.62
C GLU A 209 6.41 -8.81 3.36
N THR A 210 6.63 -8.23 2.17
CA THR A 210 7.89 -7.53 1.86
C THR A 210 8.11 -6.33 2.80
N ALA A 211 7.06 -5.63 3.23
CA ALA A 211 7.19 -4.59 4.23
C ALA A 211 7.69 -5.13 5.59
N LYS A 212 7.14 -6.24 6.09
CA LYS A 212 7.60 -6.86 7.35
C LYS A 212 9.07 -7.30 7.26
N ASP A 213 9.44 -7.94 6.16
CA ASP A 213 10.79 -8.44 5.92
C ASP A 213 11.81 -7.29 5.82
N GLU A 214 11.47 -6.25 5.05
CA GLU A 214 12.31 -5.06 4.90
C GLU A 214 12.44 -4.29 6.22
N ILE A 215 11.35 -4.06 6.96
CA ILE A 215 11.43 -3.40 8.27
C ILE A 215 12.35 -4.18 9.21
N SER A 216 12.19 -5.50 9.27
CA SER A 216 13.00 -6.37 10.14
C SER A 216 14.47 -6.45 9.71
N LEU A 217 14.76 -6.37 8.41
CA LEU A 217 16.11 -6.32 7.89
C LEU A 217 16.81 -5.00 8.22
N TRP A 218 16.10 -3.88 8.08
CA TRP A 218 16.67 -2.55 8.22
C TRP A 218 16.67 -2.02 9.65
N PHE A 219 15.74 -2.42 10.50
CA PHE A 219 15.58 -1.88 11.85
C PHE A 219 15.51 -2.96 12.92
N LYS A 220 16.18 -2.71 14.04
CA LYS A 220 15.97 -3.47 15.26
C LYS A 220 14.67 -3.02 15.93
N PRO A 221 13.97 -3.89 16.68
CA PRO A 221 12.74 -3.51 17.38
C PRO A 221 12.86 -2.25 18.24
N GLU A 222 14.02 -2.04 18.88
CA GLU A 222 14.27 -0.88 19.74
C GLU A 222 14.40 0.45 18.99
N GLU A 223 14.64 0.41 17.68
CA GLU A 223 14.71 1.61 16.83
C GLU A 223 13.32 2.10 16.40
N LEU A 224 12.27 1.30 16.61
CA LEU A 224 10.88 1.67 16.31
C LEU A 224 10.22 2.29 17.54
N VAL A 225 9.58 3.44 17.35
CA VAL A 225 8.81 4.12 18.39
C VAL A 225 7.32 3.84 18.24
N ASN A 226 6.62 3.77 19.37
CA ASN A 226 5.16 3.73 19.42
C ASN A 226 4.65 4.98 20.15
N TYR A 227 3.82 5.77 19.46
CA TYR A 227 3.18 6.96 20.01
C TYR A 227 1.89 7.25 19.26
N THR A 228 0.95 7.93 19.92
CA THR A 228 -0.29 8.42 19.30
C THR A 228 -0.07 9.84 18.82
N SER A 229 -0.36 10.11 17.55
CA SER A 229 -0.26 11.48 17.02
C SER A 229 -1.43 12.32 17.52
N ASN A 230 -1.19 13.58 17.90
CA ASN A 230 -2.30 14.48 18.24
C ASN A 230 -3.26 14.72 17.05
N ALA A 231 -2.77 14.56 15.81
CA ALA A 231 -3.58 14.69 14.60
C ALA A 231 -4.44 13.45 14.30
N GLU A 232 -4.16 12.31 14.93
CA GLU A 232 -4.79 11.01 14.65
C GLU A 232 -6.31 11.07 14.75
N LYS A 233 -6.83 11.75 15.79
CA LYS A 233 -8.27 11.99 16.00
C LYS A 233 -8.96 12.76 14.87
N TRP A 234 -8.23 13.54 14.08
CA TRP A 234 -8.76 14.30 12.94
C TRP A 234 -8.54 13.57 11.60
N ILE A 235 -7.66 12.58 11.57
CA ILE A 235 -7.34 11.80 10.37
C ILE A 235 -8.23 10.55 10.28
N TYR A 236 -8.43 9.85 11.41
CA TYR A 236 -9.16 8.59 11.48
C TYR A 236 -10.42 8.65 12.38
N GLY A 237 -10.60 9.73 13.14
CA GLY A 237 -11.71 9.83 14.08
C GLY A 237 -13.09 9.78 13.42
N VAL A 238 -14.07 9.31 14.20
CA VAL A 238 -15.49 9.30 13.79
C VAL A 238 -16.08 10.70 14.00
N ASN A 239 -16.77 11.23 12.98
CA ASN A 239 -17.47 12.51 13.04
C ASN A 239 -18.73 12.46 13.92
#